data_AF-A0A9E5TU40-F1
#
_entry.id   AF-A0A9E5TU40-F1
#
_cell.length_a   1.000
_cell.length_b   1.000
_cell.length_c   1.000
_cell.angle_alpha   90.00
_cell.angle_beta   90.00
_cell.angle_gamma   90.00
#
_symmetry.space_group_name_H-M   'P 1'
#
loop_
_entity.id
_entity.type
_entity.pdbx_description
1 polymer ?
#
loop_
_entity_poly.entity_id
_entity_poly.type
_entity_poly.pdbx_seq_one_letter_code
_entity_poly.pdbx_strand_id
1 'polypeptide(L)'
;MVFGFGGKARPGVDLSEYEGKAIEITIVTISKRVPMIVTSADSEAKRKGKDSMFMVCSEECSKDAKAAPEEDISVGRMFEGIQGL
;
A
#
# COMPACT_ATOMS: atom_id res chain seq x y z
N MET A 1 2.68 20.89 0.49
CA MET A 1 3.64 19.91 1.03
C MET A 1 3.19 18.53 0.58
N VAL A 2 4.08 17.64 0.13
CA VAL A 2 3.71 16.27 -0.28
C VAL A 2 4.09 15.32 0.85
N PHE A 3 3.21 14.37 1.13
CA PHE A 3 3.39 13.33 2.15
C PHE A 3 3.40 11.96 1.48
N GLY A 4 3.98 10.96 2.15
CA GLY A 4 3.97 9.61 1.64
C GLY A 4 4.14 8.53 2.70
N PHE A 5 3.69 7.33 2.36
CA PHE A 5 3.80 6.14 3.19
C PHE A 5 4.13 4.93 2.32
N GLY A 6 4.79 3.92 2.92
CA GLY A 6 5.20 2.72 2.21
C GLY A 6 4.29 1.53 2.48
N GLY A 7 3.95 0.79 1.43
CA GLY A 7 3.16 -0.44 1.48
C GLY A 7 3.99 -1.70 1.22
N LYS A 8 3.49 -2.83 1.70
CA LYS A 8 3.98 -4.17 1.35
C LYS A 8 2.88 -4.89 0.59
N ALA A 9 3.22 -5.51 -0.54
CA ALA A 9 2.26 -6.28 -1.31
C ALA A 9 1.86 -7.55 -0.53
N ARG A 10 0.63 -8.03 -0.76
CA ARG A 10 0.20 -9.33 -0.22
C ARG A 10 1.02 -10.45 -0.90
N PRO A 11 1.28 -11.59 -0.22
CA PRO A 11 1.88 -12.74 -0.85
C PRO A 11 1.13 -13.14 -2.14
N GLY A 12 1.88 -13.47 -3.20
CA GLY A 12 1.31 -13.87 -4.50
C GLY A 12 0.95 -12.71 -5.43
N VAL A 13 1.07 -11.45 -5.00
CA VAL A 13 0.94 -10.30 -5.90
C VAL A 13 2.27 -10.07 -6.63
N ASP A 14 2.25 -10.16 -7.96
CA ASP A 14 3.39 -9.80 -8.82
C ASP A 14 3.25 -8.36 -9.31
N LEU A 15 4.25 -7.54 -9.04
CA LEU A 15 4.33 -6.14 -9.46
C LEU A 15 5.51 -5.88 -10.42
N SER A 16 6.20 -6.93 -10.89
CA SER A 16 7.42 -6.83 -11.69
C SER A 16 7.26 -5.96 -12.95
N GLU A 17 6.13 -6.06 -13.65
CA GLU A 17 5.82 -5.22 -14.82
C GLU A 17 5.83 -3.72 -14.51
N TYR A 18 5.52 -3.35 -13.27
CA TYR A 18 5.36 -1.97 -12.83
C TYR A 18 6.58 -1.44 -12.09
N GLU A 19 7.64 -2.22 -11.93
CA GLU A 19 8.81 -1.84 -11.16
C GLU A 19 9.39 -0.49 -11.60
N GLY A 20 9.59 0.42 -10.64
CA GLY A 20 10.07 1.79 -10.90
C GLY A 20 9.05 2.73 -11.53
N LYS A 21 7.82 2.28 -11.82
CA LYS A 21 6.76 3.08 -12.43
C LYS A 21 5.84 3.69 -11.36
N ALA A 22 5.38 4.90 -11.64
CA ALA A 22 4.23 5.49 -10.96
C ALA A 22 2.95 5.02 -11.66
N ILE A 23 2.10 4.32 -10.92
CA ILE A 23 0.77 3.91 -11.35
C ILE A 23 -0.26 4.52 -10.43
N GLU A 24 -1.49 4.69 -10.91
CA GLU A 24 -2.58 5.16 -10.07
C GLU A 24 -3.41 3.99 -9.60
N ILE A 25 -3.74 3.96 -8.31
CA ILE A 25 -4.62 2.94 -7.73
C ILE A 25 -5.80 3.57 -7.01
N THR A 26 -6.85 2.79 -6.82
CA THR A 26 -7.99 3.18 -5.98
C THR A 26 -7.92 2.46 -4.64
N ILE A 27 -7.93 3.21 -3.54
CA ILE A 27 -8.18 2.66 -2.20
C ILE A 27 -9.70 2.58 -2.03
N VAL A 28 -10.24 1.38 -2.21
CA VAL A 28 -11.68 1.13 -2.36
C VAL A 28 -12.48 1.56 -1.13
N THR A 29 -11.99 1.27 0.07
CA THR A 29 -12.65 1.58 1.36
C THR A 29 -12.94 3.06 1.56
N ILE A 30 -12.11 3.95 0.99
CA ILE A 30 -12.30 5.40 1.07
C ILE A 30 -12.62 6.03 -0.29
N SER A 31 -12.76 5.23 -1.35
CA SER A 31 -13.04 5.67 -2.72
C SER A 31 -12.10 6.77 -3.23
N LYS A 32 -10.82 6.74 -2.83
CA LYS A 32 -9.80 7.72 -3.26
C LYS A 32 -8.84 7.09 -4.26
N ARG A 33 -8.53 7.83 -5.33
CA ARG A 33 -7.44 7.51 -6.27
C ARG A 33 -6.15 8.15 -5.77
N VAL A 34 -5.08 7.38 -5.70
CA VAL A 34 -3.77 7.87 -5.26
C VAL A 34 -2.66 7.37 -6.18
N PRO A 35 -1.64 8.20 -6.45
CA PRO A 35 -0.43 7.74 -7.12
C PRO A 35 0.37 6.81 -6.20
N MET A 36 0.75 5.67 -6.74
CA MET A 36 1.58 4.64 -6.13
C MET A 36 2.81 4.40 -7.01
N ILE A 37 4.00 4.50 -6.45
CA ILE A 37 5.24 4.09 -7.09
C ILE A 37 5.53 2.65 -6.66
N VAL A 38 5.70 1.74 -7.62
CA VAL A 38 6.23 0.40 -7.32
C VAL A 38 7.74 0.53 -7.17
N THR A 39 8.27 0.08 -6.03
CA THR A 39 9.68 0.30 -5.69
C THR A 39 10.58 -0.58 -6.54
N SER A 40 11.67 0.01 -7.07
CA SER A 40 12.69 -0.77 -7.79
C SER A 40 13.46 -1.68 -6.85
N ALA A 41 13.96 -2.80 -7.37
CA ALA A 41 14.71 -3.82 -6.65
C ALA A 41 15.94 -3.25 -5.91
N ASP A 42 16.56 -2.23 -6.48
CA ASP A 42 17.74 -1.54 -5.98
C ASP A 42 17.43 -0.31 -5.11
N SER A 43 16.15 0.02 -4.88
CA SER A 43 15.76 1.18 -4.08
C SER A 43 15.97 0.97 -2.58
N GLU A 44 16.21 2.06 -1.84
CA GLU A 44 16.25 2.02 -0.38
C GLU A 44 14.91 1.58 0.22
N ALA A 45 13.80 1.97 -0.40
CA ALA A 45 12.46 1.57 0.02
C ALA A 45 12.30 0.04 -0.04
N LYS A 46 12.75 -0.59 -1.12
CA LYS A 46 12.76 -2.05 -1.25
C LYS A 46 13.65 -2.73 -0.21
N ARG A 47 14.85 -2.19 0.03
CA ARG A 47 15.74 -2.66 1.11
C ARG A 47 15.09 -2.58 2.50
N LYS A 48 14.16 -1.64 2.72
CA LYS A 48 13.34 -1.51 3.93
C LYS A 48 12.03 -2.31 3.90
N GLY A 49 11.87 -3.21 2.93
CA GLY A 49 10.72 -4.10 2.81
C GLY A 49 9.44 -3.40 2.33
N LYS A 50 9.57 -2.29 1.61
CA LYS A 50 8.44 -1.59 0.97
C LYS A 50 8.41 -1.93 -0.51
N ASP A 51 7.31 -2.50 -0.96
CA ASP A 51 7.08 -2.85 -2.37
C ASP A 51 6.45 -1.69 -3.15
N SER A 52 5.86 -0.74 -2.42
CA SER A 52 5.22 0.44 -2.98
C SER A 52 5.38 1.65 -2.08
N MET A 53 5.30 2.84 -2.68
CA MET A 53 5.25 4.13 -2.00
C MET A 53 4.07 4.93 -2.52
N PHE A 54 3.29 5.51 -1.61
CA PHE A 54 2.11 6.32 -1.93
C PHE A 54 2.43 7.80 -1.73
N MET A 55 1.87 8.66 -2.58
CA MET A 55 2.02 10.13 -2.45
C MET A 55 0.67 10.80 -2.30
N VAL A 56 0.56 11.73 -1.35
CA VAL A 56 -0.68 12.45 -1.02
C VAL A 56 -0.41 13.92 -0.67
N CYS A 57 -1.44 14.75 -0.73
CA CYS A 57 -1.32 16.20 -0.67
C CYS A 57 -1.32 16.81 0.76
N SER A 58 -1.69 16.05 1.78
CA SER A 58 -1.74 16.52 3.17
C SER A 58 -1.44 15.40 4.17
N GLU A 59 -1.07 15.78 5.39
CA GLU A 59 -0.84 14.83 6.49
C GLU A 59 -2.12 14.04 6.82
N GLU A 60 -3.27 14.71 6.81
CA GLU A 60 -4.59 14.10 6.98
C GLU A 60 -4.85 13.04 5.89
N CYS A 61 -4.61 13.37 4.62
CA CYS A 61 -4.72 12.40 3.53
C CYS A 61 -3.78 11.21 3.73
N SER A 62 -2.59 11.42 4.30
CA SER A 62 -1.65 10.34 4.60
C SER A 62 -2.13 9.44 5.75
N LYS A 63 -2.80 10.00 6.74
CA LYS A 63 -3.40 9.24 7.85
C LYS A 63 -4.57 8.40 7.35
N ASP A 64 -5.50 9.03 6.62
CA ASP A 64 -6.68 8.35 6.05
C ASP A 64 -6.30 7.22 5.11
N ALA A 65 -5.44 7.51 4.12
CA ALA A 65 -5.06 6.57 3.08
C ALA A 65 -4.24 5.39 3.61
N LYS A 66 -3.54 5.59 4.74
CA LYS A 66 -2.80 4.52 5.41
C LYS A 66 -3.69 3.68 6.33
N ALA A 67 -4.62 4.31 7.06
CA ALA A 67 -5.52 3.61 7.97
C ALA A 67 -6.44 2.62 7.26
N ALA A 68 -6.95 2.99 6.09
CA ALA A 68 -7.82 2.17 5.25
C ALA A 68 -7.28 0.74 4.99
N PRO A 69 -6.10 0.53 4.40
CA PRO A 69 -5.54 -0.80 4.19
C PRO A 69 -5.11 -1.49 5.51
N GLU A 70 -4.76 -0.74 6.56
CA GLU A 70 -4.44 -1.31 7.87
C GLU A 70 -5.68 -1.94 8.53
N GLU A 71 -6.84 -1.31 8.38
CA GLU A 71 -8.14 -1.85 8.80
C GLU A 71 -8.48 -3.12 8.01
N ASP A 72 -8.34 -3.11 6.68
CA ASP A 72 -8.58 -4.28 5.83
C ASP A 72 -7.70 -5.48 6.24
N ILE A 73 -6.42 -5.22 6.56
CA ILE A 73 -5.50 -6.26 7.05
C ILE A 73 -5.94 -6.78 8.43
N SER A 74 -6.36 -5.89 9.34
CA SER A 74 -6.85 -6.26 10.66
C SER A 74 -8.08 -7.18 10.56
N VAL A 75 -9.06 -6.80 9.75
CA VAL A 75 -10.28 -7.58 9.49
C VAL A 75 -9.93 -8.92 8.87
N GLY A 76 -9.09 -8.95 7.83
CA GLY A 76 -8.65 -10.20 7.20
C GLY A 76 -8.05 -11.20 8.19
N ARG A 77 -7.19 -10.73 9.10
CA ARG A 77 -6.57 -11.57 10.15
C ARG A 77 -7.58 -12.14 11.14
N MET A 78 -8.65 -11.40 11.47
CA MET A 78 -9.71 -11.92 12.35
C MET A 78 -10.43 -13.12 11.71
N PHE A 79 -10.66 -13.09 10.39
CA PHE A 79 -11.32 -14.19 9.68
C PHE A 79 -10.41 -15.40 9.44
N GLU A 80 -9.10 -15.21 9.26
CA GLU A 80 -8.13 -16.33 9.22
C GLU A 80 -8.17 -17.14 10.54
N GLY A 81 -8.42 -16.50 11.68
CA GLY A 81 -8.58 -17.16 12.98
C GLY A 81 -9.89 -17.96 13.14
N ILE A 82 -10.88 -17.77 12.27
CA ILE A 82 -12.19 -18.45 12.33
C ILE A 82 -12.22 -19.68 11.40
N GLN A 83 -11.42 -19.71 10.34
CA GLN A 83 -11.35 -20.82 9.38
C GLN A 83 -10.56 -22.04 9.89
N GLY A 84 -10.20 -22.08 11.18
CA GLY A 84 -9.56 -23.22 11.85
C GLY A 84 -10.52 -24.22 12.51
N LEU A 85 -11.78 -24.31 12.07
CA LEU A 85 -12.79 -25.29 12.50
C LEU A 85 -13.30 -26.12 11.33
#